data_AF-A0A352WMV0-F1
#
_entry.id   AF-A0A352WMV0-F1
#
_cell.length_a   1.000
_cell.length_b   1.000
_cell.length_c   1.000
_cell.angle_alpha   90.00
_cell.angle_beta   90.00
_cell.angle_gamma   90.00
#
_symmetry.space_group_name_H-M   'P 1'
#
loop_
_entity.id
_entity.type
_entity.pdbx_description
1 polymer ?
#
loop_
_entity_poly.entity_id
_entity_poly.type
_entity_poly.pdbx_seq_one_letter_code
_entity_poly.pdbx_strand_id
1 'polypeptide(L)'
;MNPKLHTALRIAFALFLIGSGAKHLYTVYAGDPTVMATGYPEEGATAFVLAVLATKFLLPFICTTKLAAGALLLLPKCEPLGALVAFPYSAGMLMWGVFMVPSHLLIMGGIFAVNAALVVANWEVYKPLMGK
;
A
#
# COMPACT_ATOMS: atom_id res chain seq x y z
N MET A 1 -3.76 -17.30 12.51
CA MET A 1 -4.79 -17.08 11.47
C MET A 1 -5.09 -18.40 10.78
N ASN A 2 -6.34 -18.62 10.33
CA ASN A 2 -6.68 -19.82 9.54
C ASN A 2 -5.82 -19.86 8.24
N PRO A 3 -5.19 -21.00 7.87
CA PRO A 3 -4.29 -21.06 6.71
C PRO A 3 -4.92 -20.70 5.35
N LYS A 4 -6.20 -21.04 5.15
CA LYS A 4 -6.93 -20.69 3.92
C LYS A 4 -7.19 -19.19 3.86
N LEU A 5 -7.64 -18.61 4.97
CA LEU A 5 -7.85 -17.16 5.07
C LEU A 5 -6.54 -16.40 4.87
N HIS A 6 -5.45 -16.89 5.48
CA HIS A 6 -4.12 -16.31 5.33
C HIS A 6 -3.68 -16.28 3.87
N THR A 7 -3.78 -17.41 3.18
CA THR A 7 -3.45 -17.53 1.76
C THR A 7 -4.31 -16.62 0.89
N ALA A 8 -5.62 -16.57 1.16
CA ALA A 8 -6.55 -15.72 0.43
C ALA A 8 -6.21 -14.23 0.60
N LEU A 9 -6.00 -13.77 1.84
CA LEU A 9 -5.62 -12.38 2.13
C LEU A 9 -4.29 -12.02 1.49
N ARG A 10 -3.30 -12.91 1.56
CA ARG A 10 -1.99 -12.71 0.94
C ARG A 10 -2.11 -12.51 -0.57
N ILE A 11 -2.80 -13.42 -1.25
CA ILE A 11 -2.95 -13.36 -2.71
C ILE A 11 -3.77 -12.14 -3.11
N ALA A 12 -4.90 -11.89 -2.45
CA ALA A 12 -5.74 -10.73 -2.74
C ALA A 12 -4.98 -9.41 -2.55
N PHE A 13 -4.23 -9.28 -1.44
CA PHE A 13 -3.44 -8.09 -1.16
C PHE A 13 -2.27 -7.92 -2.13
N ALA A 14 -1.59 -9.00 -2.49
CA ALA A 14 -0.52 -8.98 -3.48
C ALA A 14 -1.02 -8.52 -4.85
N LEU A 15 -2.14 -9.09 -5.32
CA LEU A 15 -2.76 -8.69 -6.59
C LEU A 15 -3.25 -7.23 -6.55
N PHE A 16 -3.82 -6.79 -5.43
CA PHE A 16 -4.18 -5.39 -5.22
C PHE A 16 -2.96 -4.45 -5.34
N LEU A 17 -1.84 -4.78 -4.68
CA LEU A 17 -0.62 -3.98 -4.74
C LEU A 17 -0.02 -3.93 -6.14
N ILE A 18 0.05 -5.09 -6.82
CA ILE A 18 0.56 -5.19 -8.19
C ILE A 18 -0.33 -4.40 -9.14
N GLY A 19 -1.64 -4.67 -9.14
CA GLY A 19 -2.59 -4.03 -10.04
C GLY A 19 -2.63 -2.51 -9.85
N SER A 20 -2.76 -2.05 -8.61
CA SER A 20 -2.81 -0.61 -8.32
C SER A 20 -1.45 0.08 -8.52
N GLY A 21 -0.34 -0.58 -8.20
CA GLY A 21 1.02 -0.05 -8.45
C GLY A 21 1.31 0.10 -9.94
N ALA A 22 0.98 -0.91 -10.75
CA ALA A 22 1.16 -0.89 -12.19
C ALA A 22 0.27 0.17 -12.86
N LYS A 23 -1.02 0.22 -12.47
CA LYS A 23 -1.95 1.28 -12.93
C LYS A 23 -1.37 2.66 -12.63
N HIS A 24 -0.93 2.91 -11.40
CA HIS A 24 -0.43 4.23 -11.03
C HIS A 24 0.88 4.59 -11.75
N LEU A 25 1.81 3.65 -11.93
CA LEU A 25 3.02 3.90 -12.74
C LEU A 25 2.68 4.22 -14.19
N TYR A 26 1.76 3.47 -14.79
CA TYR A 26 1.27 3.77 -16.14
C TYR A 26 0.70 5.19 -16.19
N THR A 27 -0.17 5.56 -15.25
CA THR A 27 -0.76 6.90 -15.20
C THR A 27 0.30 8.00 -15.01
N VAL A 28 1.37 7.75 -14.26
CA VAL A 28 2.46 8.72 -14.04
C VAL A 28 3.33 8.93 -15.28
N TYR A 29 3.64 7.87 -16.03
CA TYR A 29 4.61 7.94 -17.13
C TYR A 29 4.01 7.99 -18.53
N ALA A 30 2.82 7.42 -18.72
CA ALA A 30 2.18 7.25 -20.02
C ALA A 30 0.75 7.79 -20.08
N GLY A 31 0.14 8.11 -18.94
CA GLY A 31 -1.19 8.68 -18.83
C GLY A 31 -1.19 10.13 -18.35
N ASP A 32 -2.36 10.58 -17.92
CA ASP A 32 -2.52 11.86 -17.24
C ASP A 32 -2.45 11.65 -15.72
N PRO A 33 -1.38 12.09 -15.02
CA PRO A 33 -1.26 11.94 -13.58
C PRO A 33 -2.22 12.81 -12.78
N THR A 34 -2.77 13.88 -13.35
CA THR A 34 -3.66 14.80 -12.63
C THR A 34 -4.98 14.15 -12.23
N VAL A 35 -5.38 13.07 -12.92
CA VAL A 35 -6.55 12.27 -12.56
C VAL A 35 -6.46 11.67 -11.14
N MET A 36 -5.24 11.48 -10.61
CA MET A 36 -5.05 11.00 -9.22
C MET A 36 -5.45 12.05 -8.17
N ALA A 37 -5.54 13.33 -8.54
CA ALA A 37 -5.97 14.41 -7.67
C ALA A 37 -7.50 14.65 -7.73
N THR A 38 -8.24 13.82 -8.48
CA THR A 38 -9.68 13.94 -8.64
C THR A 38 -10.43 13.01 -7.68
N GLY A 39 -11.70 13.33 -7.39
CA GLY A 39 -12.58 12.45 -6.61
C GLY A 39 -12.47 12.59 -5.09
N TYR A 40 -11.70 13.56 -4.58
CA TYR A 40 -11.68 13.89 -3.15
C TYR A 40 -12.67 15.02 -2.84
N PRO A 41 -13.62 14.82 -1.91
CA PRO A 41 -14.44 15.89 -1.36
C PRO A 41 -13.63 16.97 -0.63
N GLU A 42 -12.50 16.59 -0.03
CA GLU A 42 -11.69 17.45 0.82
C GLU A 42 -10.64 18.25 -0.01
N GLU A 43 -10.73 19.58 0.01
CA GLU A 43 -9.86 20.45 -0.81
C GLU A 43 -8.37 20.27 -0.52
N GLY A 44 -8.01 20.08 0.76
CA GLY A 44 -6.63 19.84 1.17
C GLY A 44 -6.03 18.56 0.57
N ALA A 45 -6.88 17.58 0.25
CA ALA A 45 -6.43 16.34 -0.35
C ALA A 45 -5.97 16.53 -1.79
N THR A 46 -6.77 17.23 -2.59
CA THR A 46 -6.43 17.58 -3.97
C THR A 46 -5.13 18.37 -4.03
N ALA A 47 -4.96 19.39 -3.17
CA ALA A 47 -3.74 20.19 -3.10
C ALA A 47 -2.50 19.35 -2.75
N PHE A 48 -2.62 18.43 -1.79
CA PHE A 48 -1.53 17.53 -1.43
C PHE A 48 -1.15 16.60 -2.60
N VAL A 49 -2.12 15.99 -3.28
CA VAL A 49 -1.80 15.10 -4.41
C VAL A 49 -1.11 15.87 -5.53
N LEU A 50 -1.55 17.08 -5.86
CA LEU A 50 -0.89 17.94 -6.83
C LEU A 50 0.55 18.29 -6.41
N ALA A 51 0.79 18.58 -5.13
CA ALA A 51 2.13 18.83 -4.61
C ALA A 51 3.03 17.59 -4.72
N VAL A 52 2.51 16.41 -4.36
CA VAL A 52 3.22 15.13 -4.52
C VAL A 52 3.56 14.87 -5.99
N LEU A 53 2.63 15.13 -6.90
CA LEU A 53 2.85 15.01 -8.34
C LEU A 53 3.96 15.94 -8.84
N ALA A 54 4.00 17.18 -8.35
CA ALA A 54 5.03 18.15 -8.72
C ALA A 54 6.45 17.69 -8.32
N THR A 55 6.59 16.83 -7.31
CA THR A 55 7.90 16.27 -6.93
C THR A 55 8.48 15.33 -7.98
N LYS A 56 7.65 14.73 -8.85
CA LYS A 56 8.01 13.74 -9.89
C LYS A 56 8.76 12.48 -9.41
N PHE A 57 9.07 12.38 -8.12
CA PHE A 57 9.83 11.28 -7.53
C PHE A 57 8.94 10.41 -6.63
N LEU A 58 8.15 11.03 -5.76
CA LEU A 58 7.51 10.32 -4.66
C LEU A 58 6.46 9.31 -5.13
N LEU A 59 5.63 9.67 -6.11
CA LEU A 59 4.63 8.75 -6.66
C LEU A 59 5.25 7.55 -7.39
N PRO A 60 6.22 7.73 -8.32
CA PRO A 60 6.97 6.60 -8.87
C PRO A 60 7.60 5.69 -7.82
N PHE A 61 8.22 6.28 -6.79
CA PHE A 61 8.84 5.53 -5.71
C PHE A 61 7.80 4.67 -4.96
N ILE A 62 6.71 5.28 -4.50
CA ILE A 62 5.62 4.57 -3.80
C ILE A 62 5.08 3.43 -4.66
N CYS A 63 4.80 3.69 -5.94
CA CYS A 63 4.20 2.69 -6.81
C CYS A 63 5.16 1.54 -7.13
N THR A 64 6.45 1.83 -7.25
CA THR A 64 7.50 0.80 -7.42
C THR A 64 7.64 -0.06 -6.16
N THR A 65 7.62 0.56 -4.97
CA THR A 65 7.63 -0.16 -3.69
C THR A 65 6.40 -1.07 -3.54
N LYS A 66 5.21 -0.62 -3.98
CA LYS A 66 4.00 -1.46 -4.01
C LYS A 66 4.18 -2.68 -4.91
N LEU A 67 4.73 -2.50 -6.12
CA LEU A 67 5.00 -3.60 -7.04
C LEU A 67 5.98 -4.61 -6.42
N ALA A 68 7.08 -4.12 -5.84
CA ALA A 68 8.07 -4.96 -5.18
C ALA A 68 7.45 -5.75 -4.01
N ALA A 69 6.67 -5.09 -3.16
CA ALA A 69 5.98 -5.74 -2.06
C ALA A 69 4.99 -6.82 -2.53
N GLY A 70 4.17 -6.49 -3.55
CA GLY A 70 3.22 -7.42 -4.13
C GLY A 70 3.91 -8.65 -4.76
N ALA A 71 5.02 -8.45 -5.46
CA ALA A 71 5.82 -9.55 -6.00
C ALA A 71 6.40 -10.44 -4.88
N LEU A 72 6.98 -9.84 -3.84
CA LEU A 72 7.52 -10.57 -2.68
C LEU A 72 6.46 -11.39 -1.94
N LEU A 73 5.21 -10.90 -1.86
CA LEU A 73 4.10 -11.65 -1.26
C LEU A 73 3.69 -12.89 -2.06
N LEU A 74 3.98 -12.95 -3.36
CA LEU A 74 3.72 -14.11 -4.21
C LEU A 74 4.91 -15.08 -4.26
N LEU A 75 6.12 -14.60 -4.01
CA LEU A 75 7.32 -15.43 -4.01
C LEU A 75 7.36 -16.35 -2.78
N PRO A 76 7.75 -17.63 -2.96
CA PRO A 76 7.83 -18.58 -1.86
C PRO A 76 8.85 -18.10 -0.83
N LYS A 77 8.47 -18.15 0.46
CA LYS A 77 9.30 -17.76 1.62
C LYS A 77 9.65 -16.26 1.71
N CYS A 78 9.24 -15.43 0.75
CA CYS A 78 9.45 -13.97 0.77
C CYS A 78 8.29 -13.20 1.41
N GLU A 79 7.21 -13.88 1.77
CA GLU A 79 6.01 -13.25 2.32
C GLU A 79 6.28 -12.33 3.53
N PRO A 80 7.07 -12.73 4.57
CA PRO A 80 7.35 -11.83 5.68
C PRO A 80 8.01 -10.52 5.23
N LEU A 81 8.92 -10.60 4.27
CA LEU A 81 9.57 -9.41 3.71
C LEU A 81 8.57 -8.57 2.90
N GLY A 82 7.74 -9.21 2.06
CA GLY A 82 6.73 -8.51 1.27
C GLY A 82 5.71 -7.76 2.13
N ALA A 83 5.27 -8.37 3.24
CA ALA A 83 4.37 -7.72 4.20
C ALA A 83 5.01 -6.49 4.86
N LEU A 84 6.29 -6.57 5.24
CA LEU A 84 7.05 -5.44 5.79
C LEU A 84 7.30 -4.33 4.77
N VAL A 85 7.66 -4.66 3.53
CA VAL A 85 7.87 -3.65 2.47
C VAL A 85 6.57 -2.90 2.15
N ALA A 86 5.42 -3.57 2.24
CA ALA A 86 4.10 -2.93 2.10
C ALA A 86 3.68 -2.08 3.32
N PHE A 87 4.32 -2.27 4.49
CA PHE A 87 3.86 -1.67 5.73
C PHE A 87 3.90 -0.13 5.74
N PRO A 88 5.00 0.54 5.36
CA PRO A 88 5.04 2.01 5.31
C PRO A 88 3.98 2.61 4.37
N TYR A 89 3.73 1.95 3.23
CA TYR A 89 2.67 2.36 2.31
C TYR A 89 1.29 2.22 2.96
N SER A 90 0.98 1.07 3.56
CA SER A 90 -0.35 0.83 4.13
C SER A 90 -0.61 1.71 5.37
N ALA A 91 0.41 1.97 6.18
CA ALA A 91 0.34 2.92 7.28
C ALA A 91 0.13 4.36 6.77
N GLY A 92 0.85 4.74 5.71
CA GLY A 92 0.63 6.02 5.01
C GLY A 92 -0.80 6.16 4.48
N MET A 93 -1.39 5.08 3.94
CA MET A 93 -2.79 5.08 3.52
C MET A 93 -3.74 5.30 4.70
N LEU A 94 -3.52 4.63 5.84
CA LEU A 94 -4.33 4.88 7.04
C LEU A 94 -4.22 6.34 7.48
N MET A 95 -3.00 6.88 7.57
CA MET A 95 -2.78 8.28 7.96
C MET A 95 -3.45 9.25 6.97
N TRP A 96 -3.34 8.98 5.67
CA TRP A 96 -4.01 9.75 4.63
C TRP A 96 -5.54 9.75 4.81
N GLY A 97 -6.14 8.59 5.08
CA GLY A 97 -7.58 8.49 5.36
C GLY A 97 -8.00 9.16 6.66
N VAL A 98 -7.17 9.12 7.71
CA VAL A 98 -7.51 9.74 9.00
C VAL A 98 -7.39 11.27 8.96
N PHE A 99 -6.32 11.78 8.34
CA PHE A 99 -5.98 13.21 8.45
C PHE A 99 -6.37 14.05 7.24
N MET A 100 -6.50 13.47 6.06
CA MET A 100 -6.66 14.22 4.80
C MET A 100 -7.93 13.87 4.04
N VAL A 101 -8.32 12.58 4.04
CA VAL A 101 -9.50 12.09 3.29
C VAL A 101 -10.37 11.17 4.16
N PRO A 102 -11.01 11.68 5.24
CA PRO A 102 -11.92 10.87 6.07
C PRO A 102 -13.04 10.20 5.26
N SER A 103 -13.48 10.81 4.17
CA SER A 103 -14.46 10.21 3.24
C SER A 103 -14.03 8.84 2.67
N HIS A 104 -12.72 8.56 2.62
CA HIS A 104 -12.16 7.30 2.11
C HIS A 104 -11.54 6.43 3.21
N LEU A 105 -11.77 6.75 4.49
CA LEU A 105 -11.18 6.04 5.61
C LEU A 105 -11.47 4.53 5.58
N LEU A 106 -12.67 4.11 5.16
CA LEU A 106 -13.04 2.70 5.13
C LEU A 106 -12.11 1.87 4.24
N ILE A 107 -11.86 2.33 3.00
CA ILE A 107 -10.99 1.60 2.07
C ILE A 107 -9.51 1.68 2.50
N MET A 108 -9.08 2.85 2.98
CA MET A 108 -7.69 3.09 3.39
C MET A 108 -7.34 2.32 4.68
N GLY A 109 -8.25 2.33 5.65
CA GLY A 109 -8.16 1.53 6.86
C GLY A 109 -8.23 0.03 6.57
N GLY A 110 -9.05 -0.39 5.59
CA GLY A 110 -9.10 -1.78 5.14
C GLY A 110 -7.76 -2.26 4.57
N ILE A 111 -7.10 -1.45 3.74
CA ILE A 111 -5.76 -1.74 3.19
C ILE A 111 -4.75 -1.95 4.34
N PHE A 112 -4.74 -1.04 5.31
CA PHE A 112 -3.88 -1.16 6.48
C PHE A 112 -4.20 -2.40 7.32
N ALA A 113 -5.48 -2.65 7.60
CA ALA A 113 -5.91 -3.79 8.41
C ALA A 113 -5.48 -5.13 7.79
N VAL A 114 -5.60 -5.28 6.47
CA VAL A 114 -5.13 -6.49 5.77
C VAL A 114 -3.61 -6.64 5.87
N ASN A 115 -2.85 -5.56 5.64
CA ASN A 115 -1.39 -5.62 5.77
C ASN A 115 -0.96 -5.92 7.22
N ALA A 116 -1.56 -5.25 8.20
CA ALA A 116 -1.31 -5.48 9.62
C ALA A 116 -1.61 -6.93 10.03
N ALA A 117 -2.70 -7.52 9.53
CA ALA A 117 -3.01 -8.93 9.76
C ALA A 117 -1.93 -9.87 9.20
N LEU A 118 -1.38 -9.56 8.02
CA LEU A 118 -0.26 -10.32 7.43
C LEU A 118 1.04 -10.15 8.23
N VAL A 119 1.32 -8.93 8.73
CA VAL A 119 2.47 -8.68 9.60
C VAL A 119 2.33 -9.47 10.91
N VAL A 120 1.17 -9.42 11.56
CA VAL A 120 0.91 -10.18 12.80
C VAL A 120 1.00 -11.69 12.57
N ALA A 121 0.52 -12.19 11.43
CA ALA A 121 0.64 -13.61 11.08
C ALA A 121 2.10 -14.07 10.88
N ASN A 122 3.00 -13.16 10.49
CA ASN A 122 4.43 -13.42 10.31
C ASN A 122 5.27 -12.94 11.50
N TRP A 123 4.65 -12.57 12.63
CA TRP A 123 5.33 -11.95 13.77
C TRP A 123 6.51 -12.76 14.30
N GLU A 124 6.39 -14.09 14.32
CA GLU A 124 7.47 -14.99 14.76
C GLU A 124 8.78 -14.78 13.96
N VAL A 125 8.69 -14.41 12.68
CA VAL A 125 9.85 -14.12 11.83
C VAL A 125 10.50 -12.79 12.22
N TYR A 126 9.73 -11.83 12.73
CA TYR A 126 10.20 -10.50 13.08
C TYR A 126 10.72 -10.38 14.52
N LYS A 127 10.33 -11.29 15.42
CA LYS A 127 10.75 -11.27 16.83
C LYS A 127 12.26 -11.06 17.03
N PRO A 128 13.16 -11.72 16.28
CA PRO A 128 14.60 -11.53 16.45
C PRO A 128 15.07 -10.09 16.16
N LEU A 129 14.34 -9.33 15.35
CA LEU A 129 14.65 -7.93 15.05
C LEU A 129 14.44 -6.99 16.25
N MET A 130 13.67 -7.43 17.26
CA MET A 130 13.35 -6.62 18.44
C MET A 130 14.27 -6.87 19.64
N GLY A 131 15.36 -7.62 19.47
CA GLY A 131 16.41 -7.72 20.48
C GLY A 131 16.06 -8.57 21.71
N LYS A 132 15.35 -9.69 21.51
CA LYS A 132 15.25 -10.79 22.48
C LYS A 132 15.35 -12.14 21.77
#